data_AF-A0A2V7QXE9-F1
#
_entry.id   AF-A0A2V7QXE9-F1
#
_cell.length_a   1.000
_cell.length_b   1.000
_cell.length_c   1.000
_cell.angle_alpha   90.00
_cell.angle_beta   90.00
_cell.angle_gamma   90.00
#
_symmetry.space_group_name_H-M   'P 1'
#
loop_
_entity.id
_entity.type
_entity.pdbx_description
1 polymer ?
#
loop_
_entity_poly.entity_id
_entity_poly.type
_entity_poly.pdbx_seq_one_letter_code
_entity_poly.pdbx_strand_id
1 'polypeptide(L)' 'RADGSIAWRRLAKGAQPSILQIRTLAPGETMEWRDTWLPREPGHYRIQGILPSDEPEPLRTPWAQVEVSP' A
#
# COMPACT_ATOMS: atom_id res chain seq x y z
N ARG A 1 -0.91 12.77 -2.17
CA ARG A 1 -1.74 14.00 -2.10
C ARG A 1 -2.10 14.43 -3.52
N ALA A 2 -3.03 15.37 -3.68
CA ALA A 2 -3.45 15.88 -5.01
C ALA A 2 -2.27 16.47 -5.81
N ASP A 3 -1.30 17.06 -5.13
CA ASP A 3 -0.03 17.57 -5.68
C ASP A 3 1.00 16.48 -6.04
N GLY A 4 0.64 15.20 -5.89
CA GLY A 4 1.53 14.07 -6.14
C GLY A 4 2.49 13.72 -5.00
N SER A 5 2.57 14.52 -3.94
CA SER A 5 3.46 14.23 -2.80
C SER A 5 3.01 12.99 -2.02
N ILE A 6 3.98 12.21 -1.54
CA ILE A 6 3.73 11.00 -0.75
C ILE A 6 3.52 11.41 0.71
N ALA A 7 2.28 11.32 1.18
CA ALA A 7 1.94 11.60 2.59
C ALA A 7 2.28 10.43 3.53
N TRP A 8 2.25 9.20 3.00
CA TRP A 8 2.51 7.99 3.76
C TRP A 8 2.93 6.85 2.83
N ARG A 9 3.82 5.99 3.34
CA ARG A 9 4.21 4.73 2.71
C ARG A 9 4.44 3.71 3.81
N ARG A 10 3.79 2.55 3.69
CA ARG A 10 4.01 1.42 4.57
C ARG A 10 5.51 1.09 4.63
N LEU A 11 6.03 0.82 5.83
CA LEU A 11 7.44 0.48 6.09
C LEU A 11 8.48 1.59 5.80
N ALA A 12 8.06 2.83 5.54
CA ALA A 12 9.01 3.93 5.31
C ALA A 12 9.91 4.26 6.52
N LYS A 13 9.53 3.83 7.73
CA LYS A 13 10.28 4.07 8.99
C LYS A 13 11.06 2.84 9.50
N GLY A 14 11.24 1.82 8.68
CA GLY A 14 12.01 0.63 9.02
C GLY A 14 11.30 -0.63 8.58
N ALA A 15 11.94 -1.39 7.70
CA ALA A 15 11.56 -2.76 7.42
C ALA A 15 12.05 -3.62 8.59
N GLN A 16 11.15 -4.12 9.42
CA GLN A 16 11.51 -5.24 10.29
C GLN A 16 11.72 -6.48 9.41
N PRO A 17 12.76 -7.31 9.66
CA PRO A 17 13.06 -8.50 8.86
C PRO A 17 11.90 -9.49 8.69
N SER A 18 10.86 -9.38 9.52
CA SER A 18 9.67 -10.24 9.53
C SER A 18 8.65 -9.98 8.42
N ILE A 19 8.83 -8.98 7.55
CA ILE A 19 7.74 -8.49 6.67
C ILE A 19 7.90 -8.93 5.20
N LEU A 20 9.07 -9.39 4.79
CA LEU A 20 9.31 -9.95 3.44
C LEU A 20 9.35 -11.48 3.52
N GLN A 21 8.18 -12.09 3.68
CA GLN A 21 8.02 -13.52 3.44
C GLN A 21 7.69 -13.74 1.97
N ILE A 22 8.53 -14.50 1.27
CA ILE A 22 8.20 -14.99 -0.06
C ILE A 22 7.17 -16.10 0.11
N ARG A 23 6.00 -15.94 -0.51
CA ARG A 23 4.91 -16.93 -0.49
C ARG A 23 4.47 -17.20 -1.91
N THR A 24 4.48 -18.48 -2.29
CA THR A 24 3.84 -18.95 -3.52
C THR A 24 2.35 -19.13 -3.27
N LEU A 25 1.51 -18.58 -4.15
CA LEU A 25 0.07 -18.82 -4.15
C LEU A 25 -0.29 -19.90 -5.17
N ALA A 26 -1.13 -20.85 -4.78
CA ALA A 26 -1.69 -21.82 -5.71
C ALA A 26 -2.70 -21.16 -6.68
N PRO A 27 -3.00 -21.77 -7.85
CA PRO A 27 -4.04 -21.27 -8.74
C PRO A 27 -5.38 -21.10 -8.02
N GLY A 28 -5.94 -19.89 -8.06
CA GLY A 28 -7.20 -19.55 -7.37
C GLY A 28 -7.07 -19.23 -5.87
N GLU A 29 -5.89 -19.42 -5.28
CA GLU A 29 -5.64 -18.98 -3.90
C GLU A 29 -5.62 -17.46 -3.81
N THR A 30 -6.25 -16.92 -2.75
CA THR A 30 -6.29 -15.48 -2.49
C THR A 30 -5.52 -15.17 -1.22
N MET A 31 -4.77 -14.08 -1.26
CA MET A 31 -4.10 -13.51 -0.09
C MET A 31 -4.61 -12.10 0.17
N GLU A 32 -5.01 -11.84 1.40
CA GLU A 32 -5.53 -10.55 1.84
C GLU A 32 -4.56 -9.88 2.80
N TRP A 33 -4.30 -8.59 2.60
CA TRP A 33 -3.61 -7.75 3.55
C TRP A 33 -4.49 -6.57 3.95
N ARG A 34 -4.38 -6.20 5.23
CA ARG A 34 -5.01 -5.02 5.80
C ARG A 34 -3.96 -4.18 6.50
N ASP A 35 -4.07 -2.87 6.35
CA ASP A 35 -3.26 -1.90 7.06
C ASP A 35 -4.11 -0.66 7.38
N THR A 36 -3.68 0.09 8.37
CA THR A 36 -4.35 1.30 8.85
C THR A 36 -3.40 2.47 8.74
N TRP A 37 -3.78 3.45 7.93
CA TRP A 37 -3.11 4.74 7.88
C TRP A 37 -3.94 5.78 8.64
N LEU A 38 -3.29 6.49 9.57
CA LEU A 38 -3.86 7.63 10.28
C LEU A 38 -3.33 8.94 9.64
N PRO A 39 -4.13 9.66 8.84
CA PRO A 39 -3.72 10.94 8.26
C PRO A 39 -3.48 11.99 9.36
N ARG A 40 -2.47 12.84 9.18
CA ARG A 40 -2.15 13.93 10.12
C ARG A 40 -2.88 15.24 9.79
N GLU A 41 -3.31 15.37 8.56
CA GLU A 41 -3.93 16.58 8.00
C GLU A 41 -5.20 16.15 7.26
N PRO A 42 -6.27 16.95 7.32
CA PRO A 42 -7.40 16.81 6.41
C PRO A 42 -7.00 17.01 4.94
N GLY A 43 -7.79 16.47 4.02
CA GLY A 43 -7.64 16.73 2.59
C GLY A 43 -7.95 15.55 1.69
N HIS A 44 -7.64 15.71 0.40
CA HIS A 44 -7.89 14.72 -0.63
C HIS A 44 -6.63 13.90 -0.92
N TYR A 45 -6.78 12.57 -0.90
CA TYR A 45 -5.72 11.62 -1.09
C TYR A 45 -6.08 10.58 -2.14
N ARG A 46 -5.05 10.10 -2.83
CA ARG A 46 -5.12 8.88 -3.64
C ARG A 46 -4.28 7.80 -2.97
N ILE A 47 -4.79 6.58 -2.92
CA ILE A 47 -4.15 5.42 -2.31
C ILE A 47 -4.04 4.31 -3.35
N GLN A 48 -2.91 3.61 -3.36
CA GLN A 48 -2.67 2.44 -4.20
C GLN A 48 -1.94 1.39 -3.36
N GLY A 49 -2.41 0.14 -3.43
CA GLY A 49 -1.68 -1.02 -2.94
C GLY A 49 -0.60 -1.41 -3.95
N ILE A 50 0.61 -1.66 -3.46
CA ILE A 50 1.74 -2.14 -4.26
C ILE A 50 2.24 -3.41 -3.59
N LEU A 51 2.20 -4.53 -4.33
CA LEU A 51 2.71 -5.81 -3.88
C LEU A 51 3.95 -6.17 -4.72
N PRO A 52 5.15 -6.17 -4.12
CA PRO A 52 6.33 -6.71 -4.76
C PRO A 52 6.16 -8.21 -5.03
N SER A 53 6.57 -8.64 -6.21
CA SER A 53 6.69 -10.05 -6.60
C SER A 53 8.06 -10.29 -7.24
N ASP A 54 8.27 -11.49 -7.76
CA ASP A 54 9.40 -11.87 -8.60
C ASP A 54 9.33 -11.34 -10.04
N GLU A 55 8.19 -10.77 -10.43
CA GLU A 55 8.03 -10.07 -11.71
C GLU A 55 8.77 -8.71 -11.72
N PRO A 56 9.24 -8.23 -12.89
CA PRO A 56 9.95 -6.95 -13.00
C PRO A 56 9.13 -5.74 -12.54
N GLU A 57 7.82 -5.77 -12.78
CA GLU A 57 6.89 -4.73 -12.35
C GLU A 57 6.04 -5.24 -11.19
N PRO A 58 5.89 -4.45 -10.11
CA PRO A 58 5.08 -4.88 -8.97
C PRO A 58 3.60 -4.88 -9.34
N LEU A 59 2.85 -5.77 -8.70
CA LEU A 59 1.40 -5.77 -8.80
C LEU A 59 0.83 -4.53 -8.10
N ARG A 60 -0.17 -3.91 -8.74
CA ARG A 60 -0.77 -2.66 -8.27
C ARG A 60 -2.29 -2.76 -8.27
N THR A 61 -2.90 -2.22 -7.22
CA THR A 61 -4.35 -1.95 -7.26
C THR A 61 -4.62 -0.72 -8.12
N PRO A 62 -5.86 -0.55 -8.62
CA PRO A 62 -6.32 0.76 -9.06
C PRO A 62 -6.14 1.82 -7.96
N TRP A 63 -6.03 3.09 -8.37
CA TRP A 63 -6.04 4.20 -7.43
C TRP A 63 -7.42 4.36 -6.81
N ALA A 64 -7.49 4.37 -5.48
CA ALA A 64 -8.68 4.76 -4.73
C ALA A 64 -8.56 6.23 -4.28
N GLN A 65 -9.67 6.98 -4.34
CA GLN A 65 -9.75 8.34 -3.81
C GLN A 65 -10.31 8.30 -2.40
N VAL A 66 -9.75 9.10 -1.50
CA VAL A 66 -10.18 9.23 -0.11
C VAL A 66 -10.18 10.70 0.28
N GLU A 67 -11.30 11.15 0.86
CA GLU A 67 -11.41 12.46 1.49
C GLU A 67 -11.29 12.28 3.00
N VAL A 68 -10.40 13.05 3.62
CA VAL A 68 -10.19 13.09 5.07
C VAL A 68 -10.73 14.42 5.58
N SER A 69 -11.77 14.36 6.39
CA SER A 69 -12.31 15.52 7.10
C SER A 69 -11.59 15.72 8.45
N PRO A 70 -11.68 16.92 9.05
CA PRO A 70 -11.29 17.16 10.44
C PRO A 70 -11.99 16.23 11.44
#